data_AF-A0A440JY68-F1
#
_entry.id   AF-A0A440JY68-F1
#
_cell.length_a   1.000
_cell.length_b   1.000
_cell.length_c   1.000
_cell.angle_alpha   90.00
_cell.angle_beta   90.00
_cell.angle_gamma   90.00
#
_symmetry.space_group_name_H-M   'P 1'
#
loop_
_entity.id
_entity.type
_entity.pdbx_description
1 polymer ?
#
loop_
_entity_poly.entity_id
_entity_poly.type
_entity_poly.pdbx_seq_one_letter_code
_entity_poly.pdbx_strand_id
1 'polypeptide(L)' 'MTLHCHKLGAGLPPVLRPSTAELLARDAQRLAEWVALYGSPLNLIWPDELQKNLAAMRGVLTESDVAHAVYYGA' A
#
# COMPACT_ATOMS: atom_id res chain seq x y z
N MET A 1 -9.00 -16.26 11.81
CA MET A 1 -7.74 -15.59 11.42
C MET A 1 -7.95 -14.10 11.56
N THR A 2 -7.24 -13.48 12.49
CA THR A 2 -7.31 -12.04 12.80
C THR A 2 -6.48 -11.29 11.78
N LEU A 3 -7.12 -10.65 10.80
CA LEU A 3 -6.47 -9.59 10.01
C LEU A 3 -6.17 -8.44 10.99
N HIS A 4 -4.89 -8.26 11.32
CA HIS A 4 -4.43 -7.14 12.14
C HIS A 4 -4.94 -5.82 11.53
N CYS A 5 -5.51 -4.95 12.38
CA CYS A 5 -6.13 -3.66 12.05
C CYS A 5 -7.62 -3.65 11.65
N HIS A 6 -8.34 -4.79 11.59
CA HIS A 6 -9.80 -4.74 11.51
C HIS A 6 -10.43 -4.60 12.90
N LYS A 7 -10.97 -3.42 13.22
CA LYS A 7 -11.93 -3.28 14.33
C LYS A 7 -13.22 -3.99 13.91
N LEU A 8 -13.43 -5.21 14.41
CA LEU A 8 -14.66 -5.96 14.21
C LEU A 8 -15.83 -5.07 14.65
N GLY A 9 -16.77 -4.77 13.74
CA GLY A 9 -17.96 -3.93 14.02
C GLY A 9 -18.01 -2.54 13.37
N ALA A 10 -16.99 -2.10 12.62
CA ALA A 10 -17.03 -0.81 11.91
C ALA A 10 -17.87 -0.81 10.62
N GLY A 11 -18.38 -1.97 10.18
CA GLY A 11 -19.34 -2.12 9.07
C GLY A 11 -18.83 -1.81 7.66
N LEU A 12 -17.71 -1.08 7.52
CA LEU A 12 -17.16 -0.71 6.22
C LEU A 12 -16.06 -1.69 5.80
N PRO A 13 -16.16 -2.28 4.59
CA PRO A 13 -15.07 -3.04 4.04
C PRO A 13 -13.87 -2.11 3.76
N PRO A 14 -12.63 -2.62 3.84
CA PRO A 14 -11.47 -1.83 3.48
C PRO A 14 -11.56 -1.46 1.99
N VAL A 15 -11.20 -0.22 1.66
CA VAL A 15 -11.08 0.21 0.27
C VAL A 15 -9.81 -0.39 -0.29
N LEU A 16 -9.96 -1.49 -1.03
CA LEU A 16 -8.86 -2.20 -1.66
C LEU A 16 -8.89 -1.97 -3.18
N ARG A 17 -7.72 -1.74 -3.78
CA ARG A 17 -7.58 -1.85 -5.22
C ARG A 17 -7.82 -3.29 -5.66
N PRO A 18 -8.33 -3.55 -6.88
CA PRO A 18 -8.58 -4.90 -7.36
C PRO A 18 -7.38 -5.85 -7.23
N SER A 19 -6.18 -5.38 -7.59
CA SER A 19 -4.94 -6.17 -7.49
C SER A 19 -4.54 -6.49 -6.05
N THR A 20 -4.76 -5.57 -5.11
CA THR A 20 -4.52 -5.81 -3.69
C THR A 20 -5.53 -6.81 -3.11
N ALA A 21 -6.81 -6.67 -3.47
CA ALA A 21 -7.84 -7.62 -3.07
C ALA A 21 -7.56 -9.03 -3.61
N GLU A 22 -7.13 -9.13 -4.87
CA GLU A 22 -6.77 -10.40 -5.50
C GLU A 22 -5.57 -11.07 -4.82
N LEU A 23 -4.49 -10.33 -4.56
CA LEU A 23 -3.32 -10.83 -3.83
C LEU A 23 -3.72 -11.35 -2.45
N LEU A 24 -4.52 -10.60 -1.69
CA LEU A 24 -4.96 -11.00 -0.35
C LEU A 24 -5.90 -12.21 -0.37
N ALA A 25 -6.71 -12.37 -1.42
CA ALA A 25 -7.68 -13.46 -1.53
C ALA A 25 -7.09 -14.76 -2.07
N ARG A 26 -6.13 -14.69 -3.00
CA ARG A 26 -5.65 -15.86 -3.77
C ARG A 26 -4.24 -16.31 -3.42
N ASP A 27 -3.42 -15.45 -2.83
CA ASP A 27 -1.97 -15.63 -2.71
C ASP A 27 -1.48 -15.65 -1.25
N ALA A 28 -2.30 -16.16 -0.32
CA ALA A 28 -1.95 -16.23 1.10
C ALA A 28 -0.65 -17.01 1.37
N GLN A 29 -0.37 -18.07 0.61
CA GLN A 29 0.88 -18.82 0.72
C GLN A 29 2.08 -17.98 0.29
N ARG A 30 1.98 -17.27 -0.84
CA ARG A 30 3.02 -16.37 -1.34
C ARG A 30 3.33 -15.25 -0.34
N LEU A 31 2.31 -14.71 0.32
CA LEU A 31 2.50 -13.73 1.39
C LEU A 31 3.29 -14.32 2.57
N ALA A 32 3.00 -15.56 2.98
CA ALA A 32 3.74 -16.23 4.04
C ALA A 32 5.21 -16.50 3.64
N GLU A 33 5.45 -16.90 2.39
CA GLU A 33 6.79 -17.09 1.83
C GLU A 33 7.59 -15.77 1.85
N TRP A 34 6.96 -14.66 1.47
CA TRP A 34 7.61 -13.35 1.54
C TRP A 34 7.88 -12.88 2.97
N VAL A 35 6.98 -13.16 3.93
CA VAL A 35 7.27 -12.88 5.35
C VAL A 35 8.44 -13.73 5.84
N ALA A 36 8.55 -14.98 5.42
CA ALA A 36 9.70 -15.83 5.78
C ALA A 36 11.01 -15.30 5.18
N LEU A 37 10.97 -14.75 3.97
CA LEU A 37 12.14 -14.21 3.28
C LEU A 37 12.55 -12.81 3.75
N TYR A 38 11.59 -11.92 4.00
CA TYR A 38 11.83 -10.48 4.23
C TYR A 38 11.46 -9.99 5.64
N GLY A 39 10.88 -10.86 6.47
CA GLY A 39 10.49 -10.54 7.84
C GLY A 39 9.11 -9.88 7.96
N SER A 40 8.71 -9.65 9.21
CA SER A 40 7.46 -9.00 9.59
C SER A 40 7.75 -7.71 10.38
N PRO A 41 7.04 -6.59 10.12
CA PRO A 41 5.96 -6.46 9.15
C PRO A 41 6.45 -6.41 7.70
N LEU A 42 5.69 -7.04 6.79
CA LEU A 42 5.98 -7.04 5.35
C LEU A 42 5.32 -5.83 4.68
N ASN A 43 6.14 -4.88 4.24
CA ASN A 43 5.68 -3.72 3.46
C ASN A 43 5.76 -4.03 1.95
N LEU A 44 4.63 -3.96 1.26
CA LEU A 44 4.55 -4.20 -0.18
C LEU A 44 4.33 -2.89 -0.94
N ILE A 45 5.15 -2.64 -1.95
CA ILE A 45 5.07 -1.46 -2.82
C ILE A 45 4.64 -1.91 -4.21
N TRP A 46 3.62 -1.28 -4.77
CA TRP A 46 3.27 -1.41 -6.18
C TRP A 46 3.94 -0.29 -6.97
N PRO A 47 4.96 -0.58 -7.80
CA PRO A 47 5.75 0.46 -8.46
C PRO A 47 4.91 1.41 -9.32
N ASP A 48 3.99 0.87 -10.11
CA ASP A 48 3.16 1.68 -11.02
C ASP A 48 2.23 2.64 -10.25
N GLU A 49 1.67 2.17 -9.13
CA GLU A 49 0.81 2.99 -8.28
C GLU A 49 1.61 4.03 -7.51
N LEU A 50 2.81 3.67 -7.04
CA LEU A 50 3.72 4.64 -6.42
C LEU A 50 4.07 5.75 -7.41
N GLN A 51 4.40 5.41 -8.66
CA GLN A 51 4.69 6.39 -9.70
C GLN A 51 3.50 7.32 -9.98
N LYS A 52 2.30 6.78 -10.16
CA LYS A 52 1.08 7.59 -10.38
C LYS A 52 0.82 8.54 -9.21
N ASN A 53 0.93 8.05 -7.98
CA ASN A 53 0.71 8.86 -6.78
C ASN A 53 1.76 9.97 -6.66
N LEU A 54 3.03 9.67 -6.93
CA LEU A 54 4.10 10.66 -6.94
C LEU A 54 3.88 11.72 -8.02
N ALA A 55 3.46 11.33 -9.22
CA ALA A 55 3.17 12.27 -10.30
C ALA A 55 2.00 13.20 -9.93
N ALA A 56 0.91 12.66 -9.40
CA ALA A 56 -0.24 13.45 -8.94
C ALA A 56 0.15 14.44 -7.83
N MET A 57 0.89 13.97 -6.83
CA MET A 57 1.35 14.82 -5.72
C MET A 57 2.28 15.94 -6.21
N ARG A 58 3.24 15.61 -7.07
CA ARG A 58 4.15 16.62 -7.68
C ARG A 58 3.39 17.64 -8.51
N GLY A 59 2.35 17.23 -9.23
CA GLY A 59 1.49 18.15 -10.00
C GLY A 59 0.88 19.22 -9.09
N VAL A 60 0.21 18.80 -8.01
CA VAL A 60 -0.41 19.71 -7.04
C VAL A 60 0.61 20.65 -6.38
N LEU A 61 1.76 20.12 -5.96
CA LEU A 61 2.81 20.92 -5.31
C LEU A 61 3.39 21.98 -6.26
N THR A 62 3.55 21.62 -7.53
CA THR A 62 4.04 22.53 -8.59
C THR A 62 3.01 23.63 -8.88
N GLU A 63 1.73 23.27 -9.03
CA GLU A 63 0.65 24.23 -9.27
C GLU A 63 0.44 25.19 -8.10
N SER A 64 0.77 24.76 -6.88
CA SER A 64 0.63 25.56 -5.66
C SER A 64 1.87 26.44 -5.37
N ASP A 65 2.91 26.39 -6.21
CA ASP A 65 4.20 27.09 -6.03
C ASP A 65 4.86 26.84 -4.66
N VAL A 66 4.68 25.63 -4.12
CA VAL A 66 5.27 25.25 -2.84
C VAL A 66 6.63 24.61 -3.10
N ALA A 67 7.69 25.19 -2.51
CA ALA A 67 9.01 24.57 -2.52
C ALA A 67 8.96 23.19 -1.84
N HIS A 68 9.35 22.14 -2.57
CA HIS A 68 9.19 20.77 -2.10
C HIS A 68 10.34 19.85 -2.53
N ALA A 69 10.58 18.82 -1.73
CA ALA A 69 11.42 17.68 -2.05
C ALA A 69 10.75 16.41 -1.51
N VAL A 70 10.76 15.34 -2.31
CA VAL A 70 10.11 14.08 -1.96
C VAL A 70 11.17 13.02 -1.68
N TYR A 71 11.11 12.44 -0.49
CA TYR A 71 12.00 11.38 -0.04
C TYR A 71 11.17 10.15 0.32
N TYR A 72 11.73 8.96 0.04
CA TYR A 72 11.15 7.70 0.48
C TYR A 72 11.96 7.19 1.68
N GLY A 73 11.28 7.01 2.82
CA GLY A 73 11.86 6.38 4.00
C GLY A 73 11.49 4.90 4.04
N ALA A 74 12.50 4.04 3.94
CA ALA A 74 12.39 2.59 4.11
C ALA A 74 13.24 2.16 5.31
#